data_AF-A0A930QA24-F1
#
_entry.id   AF-A0A930QA24-F1
#
_cell.length_a   1.000
_cell.length_b   1.000
_cell.length_c   1.000
_cell.angle_alpha   90.00
_cell.angle_beta   90.00
_cell.angle_gamma   90.00
#
_symmetry.space_group_name_H-M   'P 1'
#
loop_
_entity.id
_entity.type
_entity.pdbx_description
1 polymer ?
#
loop_
_entity_poly.entity_id
_entity_poly.type
_entity_poly.pdbx_seq_one_letter_code
_entity_poly.pdbx_strand_id
1 'polypeptide(L)' 'ITQKQLEEMSGVTQPVIARLERGTTSPNVSTLMKVLAPLGKKLAIVPM' A
#
# COMPACT_ATOMS: atom_id res chain seq x y z
N ILE A 1 10.80 -5.80 -2.20
CA ILE A 1 10.67 -5.11 -3.50
C ILE A 1 10.88 -3.62 -3.27
N THR A 2 11.35 -2.86 -4.26
CA THR A 2 11.48 -1.40 -4.11
C THR A 2 10.11 -0.72 -4.27
N GLN A 3 9.98 0.52 -3.79
CA GLN A 3 8.73 1.29 -3.99
C GLN A 3 8.40 1.50 -5.47
N LYS A 4 9.41 1.66 -6.33
CA LYS A 4 9.24 1.76 -7.78
C LYS A 4 8.69 0.46 -8.39
N GLN A 5 9.23 -0.69 -7.97
CA GLN A 5 8.68 -1.99 -8.37
C GLN A 5 7.24 -2.18 -7.88
N LEU A 6 6.94 -1.74 -6.66
CA LEU A 6 5.59 -1.80 -6.11
C LEU A 6 4.62 -0.89 -6.87
N GLU A 7 5.08 0.28 -7.33
CA GLU A 7 4.30 1.17 -8.21
C GLU A 7 3.92 0.47 -9.52
N GLU A 8 4.90 -0.15 -10.19
CA GLU A 8 4.68 -0.90 -11.42
C GLU A 8 3.66 -2.04 -11.24
N MET A 9 3.68 -2.70 -10.06
CA MET A 9 2.79 -3.82 -9.77
C MET A 9 1.38 -3.41 -9.26
N SER A 10 1.28 -2.29 -8.54
CA SER A 10 0.03 -1.87 -7.85
C SER A 10 -0.72 -0.75 -8.58
N GLY A 11 -0.06 -0.03 -9.48
CA GLY A 11 -0.56 1.21 -10.08
C GLY A 11 -0.68 2.37 -9.08
N VAL A 12 -0.04 2.28 -7.91
CA VAL A 12 0.04 3.35 -6.90
C VAL A 12 1.40 4.02 -7.01
N THR A 13 1.43 5.34 -7.16
CA THR A 13 2.71 6.05 -7.39
C THR A 13 3.67 5.92 -6.21
N GLN A 14 4.98 5.85 -6.49
CA GLN A 14 6.03 5.74 -5.48
C GLN A 14 5.92 6.80 -4.37
N PRO A 15 5.63 8.10 -4.65
CA PRO A 15 5.44 9.08 -3.58
C PRO A 15 4.27 8.76 -2.63
N VAL A 16 3.20 8.14 -3.13
CA VAL A 16 2.07 7.69 -2.28
C VAL A 16 2.50 6.52 -1.41
N ILE A 17 3.21 5.54 -1.98
CA ILE A 17 3.78 4.40 -1.25
C ILE A 17 4.73 4.88 -0.14
N ALA A 18 5.63 5.81 -0.45
CA ALA A 18 6.57 6.36 0.53
C ALA A 18 5.85 7.07 1.69
N ARG A 19 4.77 7.81 1.42
CA ARG A 19 3.95 8.44 2.47
C ARG A 19 3.19 7.41 3.30
N LEU A 20 2.68 6.35 2.66
CA LEU A 20 2.01 5.24 3.32
C LEU A 20 2.95 4.54 4.31
N GLU A 21 4.16 4.18 3.87
CA GLU A 21 5.17 3.51 4.71
C GLU A 21 5.65 4.39 5.88
N ARG A 22 5.74 5.71 5.67
CA ARG A 22 6.11 6.68 6.71
C ARG A 22 4.96 7.06 7.64
N GLY A 23 3.73 6.63 7.37
CA GLY A 23 2.54 7.01 8.13
C GLY A 23 2.19 8.50 8.07
N THR A 24 2.65 9.24 7.05
CA THR A 24 2.43 10.70 6.93
C THR A 24 1.13 11.06 6.20
N THR A 25 0.29 10.06 5.89
CA THR A 25 -1.00 10.24 5.24
C THR A 25 -1.95 9.14 5.68
N SER A 26 -3.25 9.43 5.70
CA SER A 26 -4.31 8.44 5.91
C SER A 26 -4.76 7.93 4.54
N PRO A 27 -4.29 6.76 4.08
CA PRO A 27 -4.74 6.19 2.81
C PRO A 27 -6.22 5.81 2.88
N ASN A 28 -6.90 5.84 1.73
CA ASN A 28 -8.18 5.16 1.61
C ASN A 28 -7.96 3.63 1.58
N VAL A 29 -9.01 2.87 1.95
CA VAL A 29 -8.94 1.39 1.95
C VAL A 29 -8.60 0.85 0.56
N SER A 30 -9.09 1.46 -0.51
CA SER A 30 -8.81 1.01 -1.88
C SER A 30 -7.33 1.12 -2.27
N THR A 31 -6.61 2.14 -1.80
CA THR A 31 -5.16 2.29 -1.98
C THR A 31 -4.42 1.21 -1.21
N LEU A 32 -4.85 0.92 0.03
CA LEU A 32 -4.29 -0.20 0.80
C LEU A 32 -4.46 -1.52 0.04
N MET A 33 -5.65 -1.78 -0.50
CA MET A 33 -5.93 -3.00 -1.26
C MET A 33 -5.06 -3.12 -2.52
N LYS A 34 -4.87 -2.01 -3.26
CA LYS A 34 -3.98 -1.97 -4.43
C LYS A 34 -2.53 -2.30 -4.08
N VAL A 35 -2.03 -1.80 -2.94
CA VAL A 35 -0.68 -2.10 -2.46
C VAL A 35 -0.55 -3.54 -1.97
N LEU A 36 -1.56 -4.07 -1.27
CA LEU A 36 -1.54 -5.43 -0.70
C LEU A 36 -1.70 -6.54 -1.74
N ALA A 37 -2.47 -6.30 -2.81
CA ALA A 37 -2.74 -7.28 -3.86
C ALA A 37 -1.48 -7.89 -4.50
N PRO A 38 -0.52 -7.11 -5.04
CA PRO A 38 0.70 -7.66 -5.63
C PRO A 38 1.65 -8.29 -4.61
N LEU A 39 1.45 -8.03 -3.31
CA LEU A 39 2.22 -8.64 -2.22
C LEU A 39 1.60 -9.95 -1.72
N GLY A 40 0.46 -10.36 -2.28
CA GLY A 40 -0.28 -11.56 -1.84
C GLY A 40 -0.80 -11.44 -0.41
N LYS A 41 -1.06 -10.22 0.07
CA LYS A 41 -1.50 -9.94 1.44
C LYS A 41 -2.99 -9.60 1.50
N LYS A 42 -3.58 -9.76 2.69
CA LYS A 42 -4.97 -9.41 3.00
C LYS A 42 -5.00 -8.46 4.19
N LEU A 43 -5.99 -7.57 4.20
CA LEU A 43 -6.31 -6.73 5.36
C LEU A 43 -7.33 -7.48 6.23
N ALA A 44 -7.11 -7.48 7.55
CA ALA A 44 -8.02 -8.07 8.53
C ALA A 44 -8.27 -7.08 9.66
N ILE A 45 -9.50 -7.05 10.17
CA ILE A 45 -9.86 -6.29 11.36
C ILE A 45 -9.81 -7.27 12.54
N VAL A 46 -9.05 -6.95 13.58
CA VAL A 46 -8.88 -7.77 14.79
C VAL A 46 -9.22 -6.94 16.03
N PRO A 47 -9.71 -7.56 17.14
CA PRO A 47 -9.86 -6.87 18.42
C PRO A 47 -8.52 -6.28 18.90
N MET A 48 -8.58 -5.18 19.65
CA MET A 48 -7.41 -4.58 20.31
C MET A 48 -7.01 -5.36 21.55
#